data_AF-A0A1F8N5L6-F1
#
_entry.id   AF-A0A1F8N5L6-F1
#
_cell.length_a   1.000
_cell.length_b   1.000
_cell.length_c   1.000
_cell.angle_alpha   90.00
_cell.angle_beta   90.00
_cell.angle_gamma   90.00
#
_symmetry.space_group_name_H-M   'P 1'
#
loop_
_entity.id
_entity.type
_entity.pdbx_description
1 polymer ?
#
loop_
_entity_poly.entity_id
_entity_poly.type
_entity_poly.pdbx_seq_one_letter_code
_entity_poly.pdbx_strand_id
1 'polypeptide(L)' 'MLEIRKTAISLDEEELLELERIIIDRDEREAFLFLRKSVYNKVAHSQEGRLKSHLDASGDTVEGFKEAHYGSV' A
#
# COMPACT_ATOMS: atom_id res chain seq x y z
N MET A 1 7.80 -4.79 -4.41
CA MET A 1 7.47 -6.23 -4.44
C MET A 1 6.16 -6.40 -3.72
N LEU A 2 5.13 -6.96 -4.36
CA LEU A 2 3.86 -7.25 -3.68
C LEU A 2 4.09 -8.40 -2.70
N GLU A 3 4.22 -8.09 -1.42
CA GLU A 3 4.25 -9.13 -0.40
C GLU A 3 2.84 -9.70 -0.23
N ILE A 4 2.72 -11.03 -0.25
CA ILE A 4 1.45 -11.70 0.03
C ILE A 4 1.19 -11.61 1.53
N ARG A 5 0.50 -10.55 1.94
CA ARG A 5 0.02 -10.32 3.31
C ARG A 5 -1.46 -9.99 3.28
N LYS A 6 -2.15 -10.34 4.36
CA LYS A 6 -3.53 -9.88 4.58
C LYS A 6 -3.50 -8.37 4.82
N THR A 7 -4.35 -7.64 4.12
CA THR A 7 -4.49 -6.19 4.23
C THR A 7 -5.98 -5.86 4.33
N ALA A 8 -6.34 -5.05 5.33
CA ALA A 8 -7.66 -4.44 5.37
C ALA A 8 -7.67 -3.22 4.43
N ILE A 9 -8.70 -3.12 3.60
CA ILE A 9 -8.96 -1.95 2.77
C ILE A 9 -10.30 -1.35 3.20
N SER A 10 -10.36 -0.03 3.26
CA SER A 10 -11.61 0.70 3.47
C SER A 10 -12.16 1.10 2.11
N LEU A 11 -13.46 0.90 1.92
CA LEU A 11 -14.21 1.45 0.80
C LEU A 11 -14.94 2.70 1.27
N ASP A 12 -14.97 3.74 0.44
CA ASP A 12 -15.85 4.88 0.66
C ASP A 12 -17.29 4.57 0.22
N GLU A 13 -18.19 5.53 0.41
CA GLU A 13 -19.62 5.38 0.10
C GLU A 13 -19.86 5.15 -1.41
N GLU A 14 -19.13 5.84 -2.28
CA GLU A 14 -19.26 5.71 -3.73
C GLU A 14 -18.81 4.32 -4.19
N GLU A 15 -17.68 3.85 -3.67
CA GLU A 15 -17.16 2.51 -3.96
C GLU A 15 -18.08 1.40 -3.44
N LEU A 16 -18.74 1.61 -2.30
CA LEU A 16 -19.74 0.66 -1.78
C LEU A 16 -20.96 0.58 -2.69
N LEU A 17 -21.49 1.71 -3.13
CA LEU A 17 -22.63 1.74 -4.06
C LEU A 17 -22.28 1.13 -5.41
N GLU A 18 -21.08 1.38 -5.93
CA GLU A 18 -20.58 0.75 -7.16
C GLU A 18 -20.50 -0.77 -7.00
N LEU A 19 -19.97 -1.27 -5.88
CA LEU A 19 -19.91 -2.69 -5.59
C LEU A 19 -21.30 -3.32 -5.49
N GLU A 20 -22.25 -2.66 -4.82
CA GLU A 20 -23.64 -3.13 -4.73
C GLU A 20 -24.28 -3.24 -6.11
N ARG A 21 -24.12 -2.24 -6.98
CA ARG A 21 -24.59 -2.28 -8.37
C ARG A 21 -24.02 -3.48 -9.12
N ILE A 22 -22.71 -3.67 -9.06
CA ILE A 22 -22.02 -4.79 -9.72
C ILE A 22 -22.57 -6.15 -9.26
N ILE A 23 -22.81 -6.31 -7.95
CA ILE A 23 -23.34 -7.55 -7.38
C ILE A 23 -24.76 -7.81 -7.87
N ILE A 24 -25.61 -6.78 -7.90
CA ILE A 24 -27.01 -6.87 -8.36
C ILE A 24 -27.05 -7.26 -9.84
N ASP A 25 -26.24 -6.58 -10.67
CA ASP A 25 -26.21 -6.78 -12.11
C ASP A 25 -25.44 -8.04 -12.53
N ARG A 26 -24.68 -8.64 -11.58
CA ARG A 26 -23.79 -9.80 -11.80
C ARG A 26 -22.79 -9.55 -12.94
N ASP A 27 -22.32 -8.31 -13.07
CA ASP A 27 -21.37 -7.93 -14.12
C ASP A 27 -19.94 -8.32 -13.72
N GLU A 28 -19.48 -9.46 -14.22
CA GLU A 28 -18.12 -9.96 -13.98
C GLU A 28 -17.03 -9.04 -14.53
N ARG A 29 -17.30 -8.29 -15.61
CA ARG A 29 -16.33 -7.39 -16.21
C ARG A 29 -16.14 -6.16 -15.33
N GLU A 30 -17.22 -5.57 -14.85
CA GLU A 30 -17.13 -4.48 -13.88
C GLU A 30 -16.53 -4.94 -12.56
N ALA A 31 -16.86 -6.14 -12.09
CA ALA A 31 -16.26 -6.71 -10.88
C ALA A 31 -14.73 -6.79 -10.99
N PHE A 32 -14.19 -7.24 -12.13
CA PHE A 32 -12.75 -7.28 -12.35
C PHE A 32 -12.14 -5.87 -12.32
N LEU A 33 -12.77 -4.90 -12.98
CA LEU A 33 -12.30 -3.51 -13.02
C LEU A 33 -12.31 -2.88 -11.62
N PHE A 34 -13.37 -3.13 -10.84
CA PHE A 34 -13.50 -2.69 -9.45
C PHE A 34 -12.40 -3.28 -8.58
N LEU A 35 -12.15 -4.59 -8.64
CA LEU A 35 -11.08 -5.24 -7.88
C LEU A 35 -9.70 -4.65 -8.21
N ARG A 36 -9.42 -4.39 -9.49
CA ARG A 36 -8.16 -3.75 -9.88
C ARG A 36 -8.04 -2.32 -9.33
N LYS A 37 -9.11 -1.53 -9.43
CA LYS A 37 -9.09 -0.12 -9.02
C LYS A 37 -9.08 0.04 -7.50
N SER A 38 -9.99 -0.63 -6.80
CA SER A 38 -10.24 -0.40 -5.37
C SER A 38 -9.47 -1.35 -4.46
N VAL A 39 -9.13 -2.57 -4.90
CA VAL A 39 -8.31 -3.49 -4.09
C VAL A 39 -6.84 -3.36 -4.44
N TYR A 40 -6.48 -3.66 -5.69
CA TYR A 40 -5.06 -3.75 -6.08
C TYR A 40 -4.34 -2.41 -5.91
N ASN A 41 -4.90 -1.30 -6.42
CA ASN A 41 -4.21 0.00 -6.29
C ASN A 41 -4.06 0.45 -4.84
N LYS A 42 -5.09 0.25 -3.99
CA LYS A 42 -5.01 0.61 -2.57
C LYS A 42 -3.95 -0.21 -1.83
N VAL A 43 -3.90 -1.52 -2.09
CA VAL A 43 -2.85 -2.38 -1.55
C VAL A 43 -1.48 -1.95 -2.04
N ALA A 44 -1.30 -1.74 -3.34
CA ALA A 44 -0.03 -1.31 -3.92
C ALA A 44 0.44 0.03 -3.33
N HIS A 45 -0.45 1.00 -3.22
CA HIS A 45 -0.16 2.31 -2.63
C HIS A 45 0.23 2.20 -1.14
N SER A 46 -0.47 1.37 -0.38
CA SER A 46 -0.15 1.13 1.04
C SER A 46 1.25 0.52 1.23
N GLN A 47 1.70 -0.31 0.29
CA GLN A 47 3.03 -0.92 0.33
C GLN A 47 4.12 0.06 -0.11
N GLU A 48 3.85 0.91 -1.10
CA GLU A 48 4.78 1.97 -1.52
C GLU A 48 5.00 3.00 -0.40
N GLY A 49 3.92 3.44 0.26
CA GLY A 49 4.01 4.39 1.37
C GLY A 49 4.85 3.86 2.54
N ARG A 50 4.70 2.57 2.87
CA ARG A 50 5.54 1.92 3.88
C ARG A 50 7.01 1.87 3.47
N LEU A 51 7.29 1.57 2.20
CA LEU A 51 8.68 1.54 1.70
C LEU A 51 9.33 2.93 1.81
N LYS A 52 8.60 4.00 1.43
CA LYS A 52 9.08 5.38 1.59
C LYS A 52 9.33 5.73 3.05
N SER A 53 8.39 5.44 3.96
CA SER A 53 8.60 5.71 5.39
C SER A 53 9.80 4.96 5.98
N HIS A 54 10.09 3.74 5.49
CA HIS A 54 11.28 3.00 5.91
C HIS A 54 12.58 3.62 5.38
N LEU A 55 12.58 4.14 4.15
CA LEU A 55 13.74 4.84 3.57
C LEU A 55 13.97 6.20 4.24
N ASP A 56 12.92 6.98 4.47
CA ASP A 56 13.00 8.31 5.09
C ASP A 56 13.35 8.23 6.58
N ALA A 57 12.84 7.23 7.31
CA ALA A 57 13.25 6.96 8.70
C ALA A 57 14.71 6.50 8.82
N SER A 58 15.32 6.09 7.71
CA SER A 58 16.74 5.77 7.62
C SER A 58 17.60 7.01 7.32
N GLY A 59 17.04 8.22 7.47
CA GLY A 59 17.70 9.51 7.18
C GLY A 59 19.00 9.80 7.93
N ASP A 60 19.34 9.01 8.95
CA ASP A 60 20.63 9.12 9.68
C ASP A 60 21.59 7.95 9.42
N THR A 61 21.35 7.15 8.37
CA THR A 61 22.24 5.99 8.09
C THR A 61 23.69 6.44 7.89
N VAL A 62 23.93 7.60 7.28
CA VAL A 62 25.30 8.13 7.06
C VAL A 62 25.94 8.66 8.35
N GLU A 63 25.17 9.24 9.28
CA GLU A 63 25.67 9.66 10.60
C GLU A 63 26.00 8.46 11.49
N GLY A 64 25.14 7.44 11.52
CA GLY A 64 25.39 6.20 12.26
C GLY A 64 26.64 5.44 11.80
N PHE A 65 26.98 5.51 10.50
CA PHE A 65 28.24 4.96 9.98
C PHE A 65 29.48 5.77 10.40
N LYS A 66 29.36 7.08 10.61
CA LYS A 66 30.48 7.93 11.06
C LYS A 66 30.78 7.72 12.55
N GLU A 67 29.76 7.59 13.39
CA GLU A 67 29.93 7.29 14.82
C GLU A 67 30.56 5.90 15.05
N ALA A 68 30.16 4.90 14.26
CA ALA A 68 30.70 3.54 14.37
C ALA A 68 32.19 3.41 13.99
N HIS A 69 32.76 4.38 13.27
CA HIS A 69 34.14 4.31 12.77
C HIS A 69 35.10 5.39 13.28
N TYR A 70 34.63 6.44 13.96
CA TYR A 70 35.49 7.52 14.49
C TYR A 70 35.40 7.73 16.01
N GLY A 71 34.66 6.91 16.76
CA GLY A 71 34.58 6.96 18.22
C GLY A 71 35.57 6.05 18.96
N SER A 72 36.88 6.17 18.71
CA SER A 72 37.92 5.57 19.57
C SER A 72 39.29 6.22 19.33
N VAL A 73 39.47 7.47 19.76
CA VAL A 73 40.75 7.98 20.29
C VAL A 73 40.46 8.98 21.40
#